data_AF-A0A9N9PBG9-F1
#
_entry.id   AF-A0A9N9PBG9-F1
#
_cell.length_a   1.000
_cell.length_b   1.000
_cell.length_c   1.000
_cell.angle_alpha   90.00
_cell.angle_beta   90.00
_cell.angle_gamma   90.00
#
_symmetry.space_group_name_H-M   'P 1'
#
loop_
_entity.id
_entity.type
_entity.pdbx_description
1 polymer ?
#
loop_
_entity_poly.entity_id
_entity_poly.type
_entity_poly.pdbx_seq_one_letter_code
_entity_poly.pdbx_strand_id
1 'polypeptide(L)'
;TQPNGRKQHTATLIPDGKIIFIGGVNNLDVAQLDIYDTIADQWSQKSATISGSVFSRWGHTATLTTNNRSIIMYGGQSYNSVPIGSIAILDLTTYVWTNTTPSGDPDDMPIISPSFHTAALYNDYVFFTFGKH
;
A
#
# COMPACT_ATOMS: atom_id res chain seq x y z
N THR A 1 -6.11 17.00 10.96
CA THR A 1 -7.54 17.17 10.60
C THR A 1 -8.04 15.87 10.04
N GLN A 2 -9.33 15.56 10.19
CA GLN A 2 -9.90 14.32 9.66
C GLN A 2 -9.82 14.31 8.11
N PRO A 3 -9.45 13.19 7.47
CA PRO A 3 -9.36 13.11 6.03
C PRO A 3 -10.73 13.07 5.35
N ASN A 4 -10.74 13.46 4.07
CA ASN A 4 -11.93 13.36 3.22
C ASN A 4 -12.34 11.90 3.00
N GLY A 5 -13.64 11.69 2.75
CA GLY A 5 -14.18 10.36 2.44
C GLY A 5 -13.55 9.75 1.17
N ARG A 6 -13.05 8.53 1.30
CA ARG A 6 -12.41 7.73 0.24
C ARG A 6 -12.88 6.29 0.28
N LYS A 7 -12.76 5.57 -0.83
CA LYS A 7 -13.07 4.13 -0.92
C LYS A 7 -11.91 3.34 -1.50
N GLN A 8 -11.87 2.03 -1.26
CA GLN A 8 -10.87 1.11 -1.85
C GLN A 8 -9.42 1.50 -1.52
N HIS A 9 -9.24 2.17 -0.39
CA HIS A 9 -7.96 2.42 0.27
C HIS A 9 -7.64 1.23 1.18
N THR A 10 -6.41 1.18 1.69
CA THR A 10 -6.01 0.23 2.73
C THR A 10 -5.77 0.96 4.04
N ALA A 11 -5.90 0.23 5.15
CA ALA A 11 -5.57 0.70 6.49
C ALA A 11 -4.64 -0.33 7.15
N THR A 12 -3.45 0.10 7.55
CA THR A 12 -2.43 -0.79 8.12
C THR A 12 -2.06 -0.29 9.52
N LEU A 13 -2.32 -1.10 10.55
CA LEU A 13 -1.87 -0.85 11.91
C LEU A 13 -0.36 -1.08 12.00
N ILE A 14 0.37 -0.12 12.57
CA ILE A 14 1.81 -0.17 12.82
C ILE A 14 2.10 -0.25 14.33
N PRO A 15 3.32 -0.67 14.77
CA PRO A 15 3.56 -1.08 16.16
C PRO A 15 3.36 -0.01 17.23
N ASP A 16 3.39 1.26 16.85
CA ASP A 16 3.24 2.39 17.77
C ASP A 16 1.77 2.81 17.97
N GLY A 17 0.83 1.94 17.62
CA GLY A 17 -0.60 2.16 17.77
C GLY A 17 -1.18 3.12 16.73
N LYS A 18 -0.49 3.35 15.61
CA LYS A 18 -0.99 4.20 14.52
C LYS A 18 -1.53 3.36 13.37
N ILE A 19 -2.56 3.84 12.72
CA ILE A 19 -3.10 3.26 11.49
C ILE A 19 -2.73 4.19 10.34
N ILE A 20 -1.98 3.67 9.36
CA ILE A 20 -1.65 4.39 8.14
C ILE A 20 -2.67 4.02 7.06
N PHE A 21 -3.34 5.03 6.51
CA PHE A 21 -4.28 4.88 5.41
C PHE A 21 -3.61 5.26 4.09
N ILE A 22 -3.69 4.37 3.10
CA ILE A 22 -2.94 4.52 1.84
C ILE A 22 -3.89 4.46 0.64
N GLY A 23 -3.75 5.45 -0.24
CA GLY A 23 -4.42 5.52 -1.54
C GLY A 23 -5.95 5.51 -1.48
N GLY A 24 -6.56 4.82 -2.44
CA GLY A 24 -8.01 4.79 -2.64
C GLY A 24 -8.53 5.89 -3.58
N VAL A 25 -9.82 5.80 -3.93
CA VAL A 25 -10.49 6.76 -4.83
C VAL A 25 -10.82 8.04 -4.07
N ASN A 26 -10.67 9.20 -4.72
CA ASN A 26 -10.89 10.57 -4.20
C ASN A 26 -9.79 11.14 -3.29
N ASN A 27 -8.68 10.43 -3.06
CA ASN A 27 -7.41 11.04 -2.67
C ASN A 27 -6.25 10.10 -3.02
N LEU A 28 -5.75 10.32 -4.24
CA LEU A 28 -4.81 9.49 -4.98
C LEU A 28 -3.42 10.12 -4.98
N ASP A 29 -3.00 10.79 -3.92
CA ASP A 29 -1.59 11.08 -3.75
C ASP A 29 -0.99 10.02 -2.83
N VAL A 30 -0.13 9.16 -3.38
CA VAL A 30 0.55 8.11 -2.61
C VAL A 30 1.54 8.68 -1.59
N ALA A 31 2.02 9.91 -1.82
CA ALA A 31 2.86 10.62 -0.86
C ALA A 31 2.06 11.08 0.36
N GLN A 32 0.74 11.31 0.23
CA GLN A 32 -0.10 11.76 1.32
C GLN A 32 -0.61 10.57 2.14
N LEU A 33 -0.07 10.43 3.35
CA LEU A 33 -0.48 9.41 4.31
C LEU A 33 -1.37 10.04 5.37
N ASP A 34 -2.62 9.59 5.44
CA ASP A 34 -3.48 9.90 6.57
C ASP A 34 -3.16 8.92 7.70
N ILE A 35 -3.00 9.43 8.92
CA ILE A 35 -2.59 8.65 10.08
C ILE A 35 -3.57 8.88 11.22
N TYR A 36 -4.12 7.80 11.75
CA TYR A 36 -4.92 7.82 12.97
C TYR A 36 -4.13 7.22 14.12
N ASP A 37 -3.91 7.99 15.18
CA ASP A 37 -3.31 7.51 16.42
C ASP A 37 -4.40 6.94 17.32
N THR A 38 -4.38 5.61 17.55
CA THR A 38 -5.42 4.94 18.32
C THR A 38 -5.34 5.21 19.82
N ILE A 39 -4.20 5.72 20.31
CA ILE A 39 -3.99 6.04 21.73
C ILE A 39 -4.42 7.47 22.01
N ALA A 40 -4.01 8.41 21.15
CA ALA A 40 -4.36 9.81 21.28
C ALA A 40 -5.76 10.16 20.75
N ASP A 41 -6.38 9.25 19.99
CA ASP A 41 -7.66 9.47 19.29
C ASP A 41 -7.62 10.72 18.39
N GLN A 42 -6.57 10.80 17.56
CA GLN A 42 -6.32 11.98 16.73
C GLN A 42 -5.89 11.63 15.31
N TRP A 43 -6.37 12.45 14.37
CA TRP A 43 -5.99 12.42 12.97
C TRP A 43 -4.84 13.39 12.67
N SER A 44 -3.81 12.86 12.02
CA SER A 44 -2.70 13.62 11.45
C SER A 44 -2.47 13.21 10.01
N GLN A 45 -1.66 14.00 9.31
CA GLN A 45 -1.27 13.74 7.93
C GLN A 45 0.25 13.82 7.84
N LYS A 46 0.85 12.93 7.06
CA LYS A 46 2.29 12.92 6.80
C LYS A 46 2.55 12.81 5.31
N SER A 47 3.43 13.67 4.81
CA SER A 47 3.94 13.58 3.44
C SER A 47 5.17 12.67 3.41
N ALA A 48 5.06 11.58 2.68
CA ALA A 48 6.16 10.68 2.36
C ALA A 48 6.94 11.17 1.13
N THR A 49 8.23 10.88 1.08
CA THR A 49 9.06 11.17 -0.09
C THR A 49 9.01 9.98 -1.05
N ILE A 50 8.99 10.23 -2.36
CA ILE A 50 9.02 9.18 -3.37
C ILE A 50 10.43 9.07 -3.96
N SER A 51 11.03 7.90 -3.84
CA SER A 51 12.29 7.52 -4.48
C SER A 51 12.01 6.40 -5.50
N GLY A 52 11.89 6.78 -6.77
CA GLY A 52 11.55 5.86 -7.86
C GLY A 52 10.16 6.11 -8.46
N SER A 53 9.58 5.08 -9.06
CA SER A 53 8.30 5.13 -9.78
C SER A 53 7.19 4.46 -8.97
N VAL A 54 6.72 5.17 -7.95
CA VAL A 54 5.61 4.72 -7.09
C VAL A 54 4.34 5.45 -7.50
N PHE A 55 3.35 4.68 -7.97
CA PHE A 55 2.09 5.21 -8.47
C PHE A 55 0.98 5.06 -7.44
N SER A 56 0.19 6.11 -7.32
CA SER A 56 -1.07 6.11 -6.58
C SER A 56 -2.06 5.10 -7.15
N ARG A 57 -2.75 4.44 -6.23
CA ARG A 57 -3.58 3.28 -6.58
C ARG A 57 -4.74 3.07 -5.64
N TRP A 58 -5.73 2.34 -6.12
CA TRP A 58 -6.91 1.91 -5.39
C TRP A 58 -7.18 0.42 -5.66
N GLY A 59 -7.90 -0.24 -4.75
CA GLY A 59 -8.15 -1.69 -4.83
C GLY A 59 -6.87 -2.53 -4.69
N HIS A 60 -5.82 -1.97 -4.08
CA HIS A 60 -4.56 -2.62 -3.77
C HIS A 60 -4.61 -3.26 -2.37
N THR A 61 -3.57 -4.01 -2.03
CA THR A 61 -3.31 -4.46 -0.66
C THR A 61 -2.09 -3.74 -0.08
N ALA A 62 -2.06 -3.58 1.24
CA ALA A 62 -0.94 -2.99 1.98
C ALA A 62 -0.68 -3.79 3.25
N THR A 63 0.51 -4.35 3.38
CA THR A 63 0.86 -5.32 4.44
C THR A 63 2.09 -4.86 5.19
N LEU A 64 2.02 -4.77 6.52
CA LEU A 64 3.18 -4.49 7.37
C LEU A 64 4.13 -5.70 7.37
N THR A 65 5.43 -5.49 7.21
CA THR A 65 6.44 -6.56 7.29
C THR A 65 6.57 -7.11 8.71
N THR A 66 6.99 -8.37 8.87
CA THR A 66 7.17 -9.04 10.17
C THR A 66 8.17 -8.34 11.09
N ASN A 67 9.19 -7.71 10.52
CA ASN A 67 10.16 -6.90 11.25
C ASN A 67 9.65 -5.50 11.62
N ASN A 68 8.41 -5.17 11.24
CA ASN A 68 7.73 -3.90 11.48
C ASN A 68 8.41 -2.66 10.88
N ARG A 69 9.27 -2.83 9.87
CA ARG A 69 10.03 -1.72 9.27
C ARG A 69 9.37 -1.11 8.05
N SER A 70 8.51 -1.85 7.37
CA SER A 70 7.99 -1.40 6.08
C SER A 70 6.55 -1.84 5.83
N ILE A 71 5.85 -1.08 5.00
CA ILE A 71 4.57 -1.49 4.42
C ILE A 71 4.79 -1.85 2.95
N ILE A 72 4.39 -3.07 2.56
CA ILE A 72 4.42 -3.57 1.19
C ILE A 72 3.06 -3.35 0.57
N MET A 73 3.00 -2.51 -0.47
CA MET A 73 1.82 -2.26 -1.27
C MET A 73 1.93 -2.93 -2.64
N TYR A 74 0.92 -3.73 -3.01
CA TYR A 74 0.92 -4.47 -4.28
C TYR A 74 -0.44 -4.46 -4.98
N GLY A 75 -0.39 -4.62 -6.31
CA GLY A 75 -1.56 -4.66 -7.18
C GLY A 75 -2.33 -3.34 -7.22
N GLY A 76 -3.63 -3.45 -7.47
CA GLY A 76 -4.53 -2.32 -7.64
C GLY A 76 -4.41 -1.64 -9.00
N GLN A 77 -5.14 -0.55 -9.13
CA GLN A 77 -5.25 0.21 -10.38
C GLN A 77 -4.97 1.69 -10.14
N SER A 78 -4.44 2.37 -11.16
CA SER A 78 -4.31 3.83 -11.18
C SER A 78 -5.67 4.51 -11.33
N TYR A 79 -5.72 5.84 -11.22
CA TYR A 79 -6.97 6.61 -11.44
C TYR A 79 -7.69 6.24 -12.75
N ASN A 80 -6.94 6.02 -13.83
CA ASN A 80 -7.47 5.69 -15.15
C ASN A 80 -7.72 4.18 -15.32
N SER A 81 -7.85 3.44 -14.21
CA SER A 81 -8.05 1.98 -14.18
C SER A 81 -6.92 1.17 -14.85
N VAL A 82 -5.73 1.75 -14.98
CA VAL A 82 -4.54 1.03 -15.50
C VAL A 82 -4.02 0.12 -14.38
N PRO A 83 -3.90 -1.20 -14.61
CA PRO A 83 -3.36 -2.11 -13.61
C PRO A 83 -1.91 -1.77 -13.26
N ILE A 84 -1.54 -1.86 -11.97
CA ILE A 84 -0.19 -1.57 -11.51
C ILE A 84 0.47 -2.83 -10.94
N GLY A 85 1.49 -3.31 -11.64
CA GLY A 85 2.23 -4.53 -11.29
C GLY A 85 3.50 -4.29 -10.47
N SER A 86 3.90 -3.04 -10.25
CA SER A 86 5.03 -2.73 -9.37
C SER A 86 4.63 -2.87 -7.90
N ILE A 87 5.55 -3.40 -7.11
CA ILE A 87 5.49 -3.42 -5.64
C ILE A 87 6.03 -2.07 -5.16
N ALA A 88 5.28 -1.41 -4.28
CA ALA A 88 5.72 -0.21 -3.58
C ALA A 88 6.03 -0.54 -2.12
N ILE A 89 7.10 0.01 -1.58
CA ILE A 89 7.58 -0.27 -0.23
C ILE A 89 7.75 1.07 0.49
N LEU A 90 6.99 1.28 1.57
CA LEU A 90 7.14 2.43 2.46
C LEU A 90 8.03 2.04 3.63
N ASP A 91 9.18 2.67 3.77
CA ASP A 91 9.99 2.57 4.99
C ASP A 91 9.36 3.41 6.10
N LEU A 92 9.05 2.79 7.25
CA LEU A 92 8.32 3.45 8.36
C LEU A 92 9.22 4.33 9.24
N THR A 93 10.55 4.27 9.07
CA THR A 93 11.49 5.13 9.80
C THR A 93 11.66 6.45 9.08
N THR A 94 11.89 6.37 7.77
CA THR A 94 12.23 7.50 6.90
C THR A 94 11.02 8.07 6.17
N TYR A 95 9.93 7.30 6.07
CA TYR A 95 8.76 7.63 5.25
C TYR A 95 9.13 7.89 3.79
N VAL A 96 10.02 7.05 3.27
CA VAL A 96 10.40 7.03 1.86
C VAL A 96 9.73 5.84 1.18
N TRP A 97 9.00 6.14 0.12
CA TRP A 97 8.49 5.16 -0.82
C TRP A 97 9.59 4.77 -1.80
N THR A 98 9.76 3.46 -1.99
CA THR A 98 10.56 2.87 -3.08
C THR A 98 9.70 1.92 -3.88
N ASN A 99 10.15 1.52 -5.08
CA ASN A 99 9.49 0.49 -5.86
C ASN A 99 10.45 -0.63 -6.28
N THR A 100 9.89 -1.81 -6.43
CA THR A 100 10.52 -2.94 -7.11
C THR A 100 9.50 -3.63 -8.02
N THR A 101 9.96 -4.47 -8.92
CA THR A 101 9.10 -5.37 -9.71
C THR A 101 9.29 -6.78 -9.19
N PRO A 102 8.23 -7.60 -9.12
CA PRO A 102 8.41 -9.02 -8.86
C PRO A 102 9.45 -9.60 -9.82
N SER A 103 10.36 -10.42 -9.32
CA SER A 103 11.33 -11.18 -10.11
C SER A 103 10.92 -12.66 -10.10
N GLY A 104 10.88 -13.30 -11.26
CA GLY A 104 10.43 -14.68 -11.43
C GLY A 104 10.31 -15.05 -12.90
N ASP A 105 10.19 -16.35 -13.20
CA ASP A 105 9.94 -16.82 -14.57
C ASP A 105 8.65 -16.18 -15.10
N PRO A 106 8.67 -15.47 -16.25
CA PRO A 106 7.49 -14.85 -16.85
C PRO A 106 6.34 -15.84 -17.09
N ASP A 107 6.64 -17.12 -17.29
CA ASP A 107 5.63 -18.16 -17.53
C ASP A 107 4.94 -18.60 -16.22
N ASP A 108 5.65 -18.53 -15.08
CA ASP A 108 5.10 -18.74 -13.73
C ASP A 108 4.53 -17.45 -13.12
N MET A 109 4.81 -16.31 -13.74
CA MET A 109 4.35 -14.99 -13.35
C MET A 109 3.40 -14.45 -14.43
N PRO A 110 2.19 -15.00 -14.60
CA PRO A 110 1.21 -14.35 -15.44
C PRO A 110 1.08 -12.93 -14.91
N ILE A 111 1.19 -11.95 -15.78
CA ILE A 111 1.14 -10.53 -15.43
C ILE A 111 -0.27 -10.25 -14.90
N ILE A 112 -0.51 -10.52 -13.63
CA ILE A 112 -1.78 -10.23 -12.97
C ILE A 112 -1.45 -9.21 -11.90
N SER A 113 -1.50 -7.95 -12.31
CA SER A 113 -1.58 -6.80 -11.42
C SER A 113 -2.97 -6.85 -10.77
N PRO A 114 -3.16 -7.58 -9.66
CA PRO A 114 -4.49 -7.99 -9.24
C PRO A 114 -5.15 -6.80 -8.56
N SER A 115 -6.41 -6.56 -8.88
CA SER A 115 -7.22 -5.57 -8.18
C SER A 115 -8.22 -6.27 -7.26
N PHE A 116 -8.57 -5.64 -6.14
CA PHE A 116 -9.51 -6.17 -5.14
C PHE A 116 -9.11 -7.57 -4.63
N HIS A 117 -7.81 -7.77 -4.45
CA HIS A 117 -7.27 -9.01 -3.93
C HIS A 117 -7.03 -8.95 -2.43
N THR A 118 -6.74 -10.11 -1.83
CA THR A 118 -6.34 -10.21 -0.42
C THR A 118 -4.87 -10.57 -0.34
N ALA A 119 -4.17 -9.98 0.64
CA ALA A 119 -2.79 -10.32 0.97
C ALA A 119 -2.72 -10.87 2.40
N ALA A 120 -1.90 -11.89 2.61
CA ALA A 120 -1.60 -12.43 3.93
C ALA A 120 -0.08 -12.58 4.07
N LEU A 121 0.45 -12.19 5.22
CA LEU A 121 1.86 -12.37 5.56
C LEU A 121 2.04 -13.63 6.40
N TYR A 122 3.02 -14.45 6.05
CA TYR A 122 3.47 -15.57 6.87
C TYR A 122 4.99 -15.68 6.77
N ASN A 123 5.66 -15.48 7.91
CA ASN A 123 7.11 -15.27 7.96
C ASN A 123 7.53 -14.15 6.99
N ASP A 124 8.52 -14.40 6.13
CA ASP A 124 9.02 -13.42 5.18
C ASP A 124 8.30 -13.48 3.82
N TYR A 125 7.15 -14.17 3.75
CA TYR A 125 6.38 -14.35 2.52
C TYR A 125 5.04 -13.64 2.59
N VAL A 126 4.72 -12.86 1.54
CA VAL A 126 3.38 -12.30 1.32
C VAL A 126 2.67 -13.14 0.25
N PHE A 127 1.53 -13.69 0.62
CA PHE A 127 0.64 -14.45 -0.25
C PHE A 127 -0.46 -13.53 -0.77
N PHE A 128 -0.61 -13.42 -2.08
CA PHE A 128 -1.71 -12.71 -2.72
C PHE A 128 -2.71 -13.72 -3.24
N THR A 129 -3.96 -13.65 -2.80
CA THR A 129 -4.99 -14.64 -3.14
C THR A 129 -6.31 -13.95 -3.48
N PHE A 130 -7.01 -14.52 -4.47
CA PHE A 130 -8.32 -14.09 -5.00
C PHE A 130 -8.33 -12.65 -5.51
N GLY A 131 -8.99 -12.32 -6.62
CA GLY A 131 -9.00 -10.94 -7.12
C GLY A 131 -9.66 -10.79 -8.48
N LYS A 132 -9.81 -9.55 -8.93
CA LYS A 132 -10.33 -9.20 -10.26
C LYS A 132 -9.19 -8.86 -11.21
N HIS A 133 -9.29 -9.42 -12.42
CA HIS A 133 -8.51 -9.06 -13.60
C HIS A 133 -9.19 -7.94 -14.40
#